data_AF-A0A814D2X5-F1
#
_entry.id   AF-A0A814D2X5-F1
#
_cell.length_a   1.000
_cell.length_b   1.000
_cell.length_c   1.000
_cell.angle_alpha   90.00
_cell.angle_beta   90.00
_cell.angle_gamma   90.00
#
_symmetry.space_group_name_H-M   'P 1'
#
loop_
_entity.id
_entity.type
_entity.pdbx_description
1 polymer ?
#
loop_
_entity_poly.entity_id
_entity_poly.type
_entity_poly.pdbx_seq_one_letter_code
_entity_poly.pdbx_strand_id
1 'polypeptide(L)'
;MNNNNTTITPSEVIQTRRWMAQNCSVLWLDECMDETSKVYQNILTQLKTITDNVNSFKQRDTCIDYLTDAQEDIKSFLVVENDTAQQIMPLINDIPQLDSVHVFSNIKSLREEPTKKWQKIKSVHTNIDDLCQELQLGI
;
A
#
# COMPACT_ATOMS: atom_id res chain seq x y z
N MET A 1 -3.08 29.62 -29.34
CA MET A 1 -2.59 28.31 -28.87
C MET A 1 -2.01 28.55 -27.50
N ASN A 2 -2.79 28.27 -26.44
CA ASN A 2 -2.36 28.50 -25.06
C ASN A 2 -1.72 27.21 -24.54
N ASN A 3 -0.41 27.27 -24.32
CA ASN A 3 0.35 26.23 -23.67
C ASN A 3 0.27 26.48 -22.16
N ASN A 4 -0.68 25.82 -21.50
CA ASN A 4 -0.82 25.88 -20.05
C ASN A 4 0.23 24.95 -19.43
N ASN A 5 1.47 25.42 -19.34
CA ASN A 5 2.49 24.74 -18.56
C ASN A 5 2.30 25.18 -17.09
N THR A 6 1.37 24.53 -16.40
CA THR A 6 1.12 24.76 -14.97
C THR A 6 2.36 24.32 -14.20
N THR A 7 3.23 25.26 -13.88
CA THR A 7 4.40 25.02 -13.04
C THR A 7 3.90 24.98 -11.61
N ILE A 8 3.72 23.77 -11.07
CA ILE A 8 3.31 23.58 -9.67
C ILE A 8 4.41 24.15 -8.78
N THR A 9 4.03 25.01 -7.83
CA THR A 9 4.99 25.64 -6.94
C THR A 9 5.46 24.68 -5.84
N PRO A 10 6.67 24.84 -5.28
CA PRO A 10 7.16 23.98 -4.20
C PRO A 10 6.23 23.93 -2.97
N SER A 11 5.53 25.03 -2.68
CA SER A 11 4.58 25.13 -1.57
C SER A 11 3.32 24.28 -1.79
N GLU A 12 2.79 24.26 -3.02
CA GLU A 12 1.65 23.42 -3.39
C GLU A 12 2.03 21.94 -3.31
N VAL A 13 3.23 21.56 -3.78
CA VAL A 13 3.74 20.19 -3.64
C VAL A 13 3.82 19.75 -2.18
N ILE A 14 4.33 20.61 -1.29
CA ILE A 14 4.41 20.31 0.15
C ILE A 14 3.02 20.15 0.78
N GLN A 15 2.07 21.01 0.40
CA GLN A 15 0.72 20.98 0.95
C GLN A 15 -0.07 19.76 0.46
N THR A 16 0.02 19.41 -0.83
CA THR A 16 -0.60 18.22 -1.39
C THR A 16 -0.02 16.95 -0.75
N ARG A 17 1.29 16.85 -0.57
CA ARG A 17 1.91 15.71 0.12
C ARG A 17 1.44 15.55 1.56
N ARG A 18 1.30 16.67 2.30
CA ARG A 18 0.74 16.63 3.66
C ARG A 18 -0.71 16.18 3.67
N TRP A 19 -1.51 16.63 2.71
CA TRP A 19 -2.91 16.24 2.57
C TRP A 19 -3.05 14.76 2.19
N MET A 20 -2.21 14.26 1.27
CA MET A 20 -2.19 12.86 0.90
C MET A 20 -1.74 11.98 2.07
N ALA A 21 -0.69 12.36 2.81
CA ALA A 21 -0.24 11.64 4.01
C ALA A 21 -1.30 11.55 5.13
N GLN A 22 -2.19 12.55 5.23
CA GLN A 22 -3.28 12.58 6.21
C GLN A 22 -4.54 11.83 5.76
N ASN A 23 -4.75 11.67 4.45
CA ASN A 23 -5.91 11.01 3.86
C ASN A 23 -5.54 9.70 3.15
N CYS A 24 -4.36 9.15 3.44
CA CYS A 24 -3.98 7.82 3.03
C CYS A 24 -3.90 6.88 4.24
N SER A 25 -4.18 5.61 4.01
CA SER A 25 -3.88 4.53 4.94
C SER A 25 -2.98 3.51 4.26
N VAL A 26 -2.02 2.98 5.01
CA VAL A 26 -1.24 1.82 4.58
C VAL A 26 -1.73 0.61 5.38
N LEU A 27 -2.23 -0.40 4.67
CA LEU A 27 -2.73 -1.62 5.26
C LEU A 27 -1.67 -2.70 5.06
N TRP A 28 -1.21 -3.33 6.14
CA TRP A 28 -0.29 -4.46 6.08
C TRP A 28 -1.04 -5.74 6.40
N LEU A 29 -1.23 -6.61 5.41
CA LEU A 29 -1.89 -7.91 5.59
C LEU A 29 -0.87 -9.03 5.57
N ASP A 30 -0.66 -9.65 6.72
CA ASP A 30 0.26 -10.77 6.90
C ASP A 30 -0.34 -11.77 7.89
N GLU A 31 -0.77 -12.92 7.36
CA GLU A 31 -1.38 -13.99 8.15
C GLU A 31 -0.37 -14.68 9.08
N CYS A 32 0.91 -14.60 8.76
CA CYS A 32 2.01 -15.21 9.52
C CYS A 32 2.73 -14.21 10.44
N MET A 33 2.16 -13.02 10.61
CA MET A 33 2.79 -11.89 11.31
C MET A 33 3.19 -12.23 12.75
N ASP A 34 4.50 -12.27 12.98
CA ASP A 34 5.12 -12.23 14.29
C ASP A 34 5.43 -10.79 14.68
N GLU A 35 4.51 -10.18 15.44
CA GLU A 35 4.63 -8.82 15.96
C GLU A 35 5.86 -8.60 16.85
N THR A 36 6.42 -9.66 17.41
CA THR A 36 7.62 -9.59 18.25
C THR A 36 8.91 -9.61 17.45
N SER A 37 8.83 -9.92 16.15
CA SER A 37 10.00 -9.98 15.29
C SER A 37 10.58 -8.58 15.03
N LYS A 38 11.90 -8.47 15.08
CA LYS A 38 12.61 -7.21 14.76
C LYS A 38 12.37 -6.77 13.31
N VAL A 39 12.17 -7.73 12.41
CA VAL A 39 11.89 -7.47 10.99
C VAL A 39 10.55 -6.75 10.85
N TYR A 40 9.50 -7.26 11.50
CA TYR A 40 8.19 -6.61 11.52
C TYR A 40 8.25 -5.20 12.12
N GLN A 41 8.90 -5.03 13.27
CA GLN A 41 9.04 -3.73 13.92
C GLN A 41 9.80 -2.72 13.05
N ASN A 42 10.83 -3.18 12.34
CA ASN A 42 11.57 -2.34 11.39
C ASN A 42 10.69 -1.91 10.21
N ILE A 43 9.97 -2.85 9.60
CA ILE A 43 9.03 -2.58 8.49
C ILE A 43 7.98 -1.57 8.93
N LEU A 44 7.33 -1.80 10.08
CA LEU A 44 6.29 -0.91 10.61
C LEU A 44 6.84 0.49 10.90
N THR A 45 8.07 0.58 11.42
CA THR A 45 8.74 1.86 11.66
C THR A 45 8.97 2.60 10.36
N GLN A 46 9.44 1.91 9.30
CA GLN A 46 9.64 2.54 8.00
C GLN A 46 8.32 2.99 7.35
N LEU A 47 7.27 2.17 7.39
CA LEU A 47 5.95 2.56 6.87
C LEU A 47 5.39 3.79 7.57
N LYS A 48 5.58 3.88 8.90
CA LYS A 48 5.17 5.06 9.70
C LYS A 48 5.92 6.35 9.37
N THR A 49 7.05 6.27 8.67
CA THR A 49 7.72 7.48 8.16
C THR A 49 6.99 8.10 6.97
N ILE A 50 6.11 7.32 6.31
CA ILE A 50 5.37 7.72 5.11
C ILE A 50 4.01 8.30 5.50
N THR A 51 3.27 7.60 6.37
CA THR A 51 1.99 8.04 6.91
C THR A 51 1.83 7.56 8.36
N ASP A 52 1.15 8.35 9.19
CA ASP A 52 0.83 7.94 10.55
C ASP A 52 -0.26 6.86 10.60
N ASN A 53 -1.03 6.68 9.51
CA ASN A 53 -2.17 5.77 9.44
C ASN A 53 -1.77 4.41 8.85
N VAL A 54 -0.95 3.66 9.60
CA VAL A 54 -0.55 2.29 9.25
C VAL A 54 -1.33 1.28 10.09
N ASN A 55 -2.09 0.41 9.44
CA ASN A 55 -2.92 -0.61 10.09
C ASN A 55 -2.46 -2.01 9.67
N SER A 56 -2.22 -2.89 10.64
CA SER A 56 -1.77 -4.27 10.41
C SER A 56 -2.90 -5.26 10.67
N PHE A 57 -3.07 -6.24 9.78
CA PHE A 57 -4.11 -7.25 9.83
C PHE A 57 -3.50 -8.64 9.70
N LYS A 58 -3.93 -9.57 10.56
CA LYS A 58 -3.63 -11.01 10.43
C LYS A 58 -4.71 -11.79 9.69
N GLN A 59 -5.90 -11.19 9.58
CA GLN A 59 -7.08 -11.84 9.03
C GLN A 59 -7.54 -11.06 7.80
N ARG A 60 -7.75 -11.78 6.70
CA ARG A 60 -8.25 -11.22 5.44
C ARG A 60 -9.58 -10.51 5.62
N ASP A 61 -10.54 -11.15 6.29
CA ASP A 61 -11.89 -10.59 6.45
C ASP A 61 -11.85 -9.23 7.15
N THR A 62 -11.09 -9.11 8.25
CA THR A 62 -10.93 -7.82 8.94
C THR A 62 -10.25 -6.74 8.08
N CYS A 63 -9.32 -7.13 7.20
CA CYS A 63 -8.69 -6.20 6.26
C CYS A 63 -9.69 -5.74 5.19
N ILE A 64 -10.53 -6.65 4.68
CA ILE A 64 -11.56 -6.34 3.70
C ILE A 64 -12.64 -5.45 4.33
N ASP A 65 -13.11 -5.78 5.53
CA ASP A 65 -14.09 -4.98 6.27
C ASP A 65 -13.57 -3.54 6.46
N TYR A 66 -12.30 -3.38 6.83
CA TYR A 66 -11.68 -2.05 6.90
C TYR A 66 -11.71 -1.32 5.56
N LEU A 67 -11.39 -2.01 4.46
CA LEU A 67 -11.40 -1.42 3.11
C LEU A 67 -12.80 -1.01 2.67
N THR A 68 -13.83 -1.78 3.01
CA THR A 68 -15.23 -1.50 2.63
C THR A 68 -15.90 -0.47 3.52
N ASP A 69 -15.51 -0.40 4.80
CA ASP A 69 -16.06 0.54 5.78
C ASP A 69 -15.27 1.86 5.84
N ALA A 70 -14.12 1.93 5.14
CA ALA A 70 -13.31 3.14 5.05
C ALA A 70 -14.10 4.32 4.50
N GLN A 71 -13.85 5.50 5.06
CA GLN A 71 -14.41 6.76 4.56
C GLN A 71 -14.04 6.97 3.09
N GLU A 72 -14.98 7.48 2.30
CA GLU A 72 -14.82 7.66 0.84
C GLU A 72 -13.59 8.50 0.47
N ASP A 73 -13.16 9.41 1.34
CA ASP A 73 -12.02 10.31 1.12
C ASP A 73 -10.66 9.70 1.49
N ILE A 74 -10.62 8.50 2.09
CA ILE A 74 -9.37 7.84 2.49
C ILE A 74 -8.93 6.85 1.41
N LYS A 75 -7.76 7.11 0.84
CA LYS A 75 -7.09 6.16 -0.06
C LYS A 75 -6.32 5.11 0.71
N SER A 76 -6.49 3.85 0.37
CA SER A 76 -5.82 2.73 1.02
C SER A 76 -4.80 2.09 0.08
N PHE A 77 -3.61 1.84 0.62
CA PHE A 77 -2.53 1.12 -0.03
C PHE A 77 -2.32 -0.20 0.71
N LEU A 78 -2.56 -1.33 0.05
CA LEU A 78 -2.41 -2.65 0.67
C LEU A 78 -1.02 -3.21 0.39
N VAL A 79 -0.32 -3.59 1.45
CA VAL A 79 0.91 -4.37 1.40
C VAL A 79 0.60 -5.79 1.86
N VAL A 80 1.00 -6.78 1.06
CA VAL A 80 0.59 -8.18 1.30
C VAL A 80 1.62 -9.16 0.72
N GLU A 81 1.71 -10.37 1.28
CA GLU A 81 2.51 -11.45 0.70
C GLU A 81 1.92 -11.96 -0.62
N ASN A 82 2.77 -12.52 -1.50
CA ASN A 82 2.37 -12.92 -2.86
C ASN A 82 1.19 -13.90 -2.88
N ASP A 83 1.24 -14.94 -2.06
CA ASP A 83 0.23 -16.00 -2.06
C ASP A 83 -1.11 -15.46 -1.52
N THR A 84 -1.05 -14.60 -0.51
CA THR A 84 -2.21 -13.89 0.04
C THR A 84 -2.80 -12.92 -0.98
N ALA A 85 -1.96 -12.22 -1.75
CA ALA A 85 -2.40 -11.34 -2.84
C ALA A 85 -3.27 -12.11 -3.85
N GLN A 86 -2.79 -13.28 -4.31
CA GLN A 86 -3.53 -14.10 -5.27
C GLN A 86 -4.93 -14.47 -4.78
N GLN A 87 -5.07 -14.74 -3.49
CA GLN A 87 -6.33 -15.16 -2.88
C GLN A 87 -7.28 -13.98 -2.64
N ILE A 88 -6.76 -12.82 -2.26
CA ILE A 88 -7.58 -11.67 -1.88
C ILE A 88 -7.97 -10.78 -3.07
N MET A 89 -7.14 -10.70 -4.12
CA MET A 89 -7.38 -9.82 -5.27
C MET A 89 -8.77 -9.96 -5.91
N PRO A 90 -9.34 -11.18 -6.12
CA PRO A 90 -10.69 -11.31 -6.66
C PRO A 90 -11.79 -10.62 -5.84
N LEU A 91 -11.54 -10.38 -4.55
CA LEU A 91 -12.50 -9.77 -3.62
C LEU A 91 -12.34 -8.25 -3.54
N ILE A 92 -11.12 -7.75 -3.68
CA ILE A 92 -10.79 -6.34 -3.38
C ILE A 92 -10.50 -5.48 -4.62
N ASN A 93 -10.32 -6.09 -5.80
CA ASN A 93 -9.92 -5.37 -7.00
C ASN A 93 -10.88 -4.22 -7.36
N ASP A 94 -12.17 -4.36 -7.07
CA ASP A 94 -13.18 -3.37 -7.44
C ASP A 94 -13.51 -2.39 -6.31
N ILE A 95 -12.89 -2.51 -5.13
CA ILE A 95 -13.11 -1.60 -3.98
C ILE A 95 -12.53 -0.21 -4.29
N PRO A 96 -13.34 0.86 -4.39
CA PRO A 96 -12.86 2.18 -4.80
C PRO A 96 -11.77 2.78 -3.90
N GLN A 97 -11.87 2.54 -2.60
CA GLN A 97 -10.93 3.04 -1.58
C GLN A 97 -9.56 2.39 -1.70
N LEU A 98 -9.45 1.22 -2.33
CA LEU A 98 -8.17 0.57 -2.60
C LEU A 98 -7.53 1.18 -3.85
N ASP A 99 -6.52 2.03 -3.66
CA ASP A 99 -5.78 2.68 -4.74
C ASP A 99 -4.79 1.70 -5.40
N SER A 100 -4.01 1.00 -4.56
CA SER A 100 -3.04 0.02 -5.05
C SER A 100 -2.66 -1.05 -4.04
N VAL A 101 -2.14 -2.14 -4.59
CA VAL A 101 -1.62 -3.30 -3.90
C VAL A 101 -0.14 -3.44 -4.24
N HIS A 102 0.67 -3.59 -3.20
CA HIS A 102 2.10 -3.81 -3.27
C HIS A 102 2.41 -5.17 -2.67
N VAL A 103 2.98 -6.05 -3.48
CA VAL A 103 3.35 -7.38 -2.99
C VAL A 103 4.71 -7.29 -2.34
N PHE A 104 4.81 -7.67 -1.07
CA PHE A 104 6.07 -7.76 -0.35
C PHE A 104 6.34 -9.20 0.02
N SER A 105 7.43 -9.77 -0.48
CA SER A 105 7.81 -11.13 -0.12
C SER A 105 9.30 -11.37 -0.15
N ASN A 106 9.75 -12.35 0.62
CA ASN A 106 11.10 -12.87 0.45
C ASN A 106 11.24 -13.61 -0.90
N ILE A 107 12.47 -13.63 -1.44
CA ILE A 107 12.84 -14.11 -2.79
C ILE A 107 12.25 -15.48 -3.17
N LYS A 108 11.88 -16.32 -2.19
CA LYS A 108 11.43 -17.70 -2.44
C LYS A 108 10.02 -17.82 -3.01
N SER A 109 9.11 -16.86 -2.79
CA SER A 109 7.70 -16.99 -3.20
C SER A 109 7.37 -16.32 -4.54
N LEU A 110 8.32 -15.64 -5.17
CA LEU A 110 8.14 -14.88 -6.42
C LEU A 110 8.03 -15.76 -7.69
N ARG A 111 7.94 -17.08 -7.53
CA ARG A 111 8.08 -18.04 -8.65
C ARG A 111 6.93 -18.06 -9.64
N GLU A 112 5.79 -17.44 -9.32
CA GLU A 112 4.65 -17.34 -10.22
C GLU A 112 4.15 -15.91 -10.18
N GLU A 113 4.35 -15.14 -11.25
CA GLU A 113 3.86 -13.75 -11.37
C GLU A 113 2.33 -13.76 -11.56
N PRO A 114 1.52 -13.44 -10.54
CA PRO A 114 0.09 -13.21 -10.72
C PRO A 114 -0.21 -11.74 -11.04
N THR A 115 0.82 -10.89 -11.03
CA THR A 115 0.76 -9.44 -10.96
C THR A 115 0.20 -8.80 -12.22
N LYS A 116 0.38 -9.44 -13.37
CA LYS A 116 -0.14 -8.92 -14.65
C LYS A 116 -1.66 -9.06 -14.79
N LYS A 117 -2.32 -9.88 -13.97
CA LYS A 117 -3.76 -10.09 -14.07
C LYS A 117 -4.57 -8.94 -13.46
N TRP A 118 -4.03 -8.26 -12.45
CA TRP A 118 -4.78 -7.31 -11.64
C TRP A 118 -4.19 -5.91 -11.75
N GLN A 119 -4.97 -4.95 -12.27
CA GLN A 119 -4.50 -3.58 -12.50
C GLN A 119 -4.08 -2.86 -11.23
N LYS A 120 -4.65 -3.24 -10.07
CA LYS A 120 -4.30 -2.64 -8.78
C LYS A 120 -3.00 -3.16 -8.19
N ILE A 121 -2.45 -4.28 -8.66
CA ILE A 121 -1.11 -4.68 -8.25
C ILE A 121 -0.11 -3.79 -8.98
N LYS A 122 0.46 -2.81 -8.28
CA LYS A 122 1.41 -1.86 -8.87
C LYS A 122 2.84 -2.37 -8.86
N SER A 123 3.24 -3.08 -7.81
CA SER A 123 4.63 -3.48 -7.66
C SER A 123 4.82 -4.74 -6.81
N VAL A 124 5.99 -5.36 -6.96
CA VAL A 124 6.46 -6.48 -6.14
C VAL A 124 7.86 -6.18 -5.63
N HIS A 125 8.07 -6.34 -4.34
CA HIS A 125 9.31 -6.01 -3.67
C HIS A 125 9.78 -7.14 -2.75
N THR A 126 11.09 -7.30 -2.68
CA THR A 126 11.76 -8.15 -1.68
C THR A 126 12.52 -7.35 -0.63
N ASN A 127 12.66 -6.05 -0.86
CA ASN A 127 13.32 -5.10 0.04
C ASN A 127 12.30 -4.06 0.50
N ILE A 128 12.30 -3.77 1.80
CA ILE A 128 11.41 -2.79 2.41
C ILE A 128 11.71 -1.36 1.93
N ASP A 129 12.98 -1.04 1.68
CA ASP A 129 13.38 0.30 1.24
C ASP A 129 12.76 0.62 -0.12
N ASP A 130 12.78 -0.35 -1.05
CA ASP A 130 12.18 -0.21 -2.38
C ASP A 130 10.65 -0.09 -2.30
N LEU A 131 10.02 -0.86 -1.41
CA LEU A 131 8.58 -0.77 -1.15
C LEU A 131 8.21 0.63 -0.61
N CYS A 132 8.97 1.12 0.37
CA CYS A 132 8.76 2.43 0.96
C CYS A 132 8.92 3.55 -0.07
N GLN A 133 9.89 3.43 -0.98
CA GLN A 133 10.06 4.37 -2.07
C GLN A 133 8.85 4.39 -3.02
N GLU A 134 8.31 3.22 -3.39
CA GLU A 134 7.12 3.15 -4.23
C GLU A 134 5.87 3.73 -3.54
N LEU A 135 5.67 3.41 -2.26
CA LEU A 135 4.58 3.98 -1.48
C LEU A 135 4.70 5.52 -1.38
N GLN A 136 5.91 6.05 -1.20
CA GLN A 136 6.17 7.50 -1.20
C GLN A 136 5.94 8.18 -2.56
N LEU A 137 6.02 7.45 -3.67
CA LEU A 137 5.71 7.98 -5.00
C LEU A 137 4.20 7.92 -5.31
N GLY A 138 3.48 6.99 -4.67
CA GLY A 138 2.03 6.85 -4.79
C GLY A 138 1.22 7.77 -3.87
N ILE A 139 1.83 8.28 -2.80
CA ILE A 139 1.30 9.24 -1.82
C ILE A 139 1.83 10.64 -2.11
#